data_AF-A0A1B6LL93-F1
#
_entry.id   AF-A0A1B6LL93-F1
#
_cell.length_a   1.000
_cell.length_b   1.000
_cell.length_c   1.000
_cell.angle_alpha   90.00
_cell.angle_beta   90.00
_cell.angle_gamma   90.00
#
_symmetry.space_group_name_H-M   'P 1'
#
loop_
_entity.id
_entity.type
_entity.pdbx_description
1 polymer ?
#
loop_
_entity_poly.entity_id
_entity_poly.type
_entity_poly.pdbx_seq_one_letter_code
_entity_poly.pdbx_strand_id
1 'polypeptide(L)'
;VNLGEAAGPVSTSQLAHCYVMLALQLKQCLPSLLQFFSRYYLSSGRAFYQKQPCNHLQWLMSPYGYKYFLSNQWGYGLPQPTVFTSVTDPTDPLSFVARIYREHLLERIFKALVTPGTTQEPAADEGSIKRCPTPEVLTYIKLLADCHCCERSAWWASLLQVAANWLLSEDAAAERLYPRVEAPPAPQEPLVRTVMATFRLRKAALSSNPPSAHSLLPLSDAASQLLQESLTVDACHKPDTKVLLAQLLVCDWLLETRTALWEEQGGSAQGPVSSDQLSGFQADLSSLCRITQELPVQLLQLN
;
A
#
# COMPACT_ATOMS: atom_id res chain seq x y z
N VAL A 1 43.13 16.38 17.24
CA VAL A 1 43.03 15.53 16.03
C VAL A 1 41.99 16.15 15.13
N ASN A 2 42.37 16.57 13.91
CA ASN A 2 41.43 17.08 12.92
C ASN A 2 40.55 15.91 12.44
N LEU A 3 39.23 16.10 12.41
CA LEU A 3 38.28 15.06 11.96
C LEU A 3 38.61 14.56 10.54
N GLY A 4 39.17 15.42 9.69
CA GLY A 4 39.58 15.06 8.33
C GLY A 4 40.86 14.21 8.25
N GLU A 5 41.74 14.26 9.26
CA GLU A 5 42.96 13.42 9.30
C GLU A 5 42.69 12.05 9.95
N ALA A 6 41.64 11.95 10.78
CA ALA A 6 41.22 10.70 11.41
C ALA A 6 40.29 9.85 10.54
N ALA A 7 39.61 10.46 9.58
CA ALA A 7 38.79 9.76 8.60
C ALA A 7 39.69 9.26 7.47
N GLY A 8 39.84 7.93 7.34
CA GLY A 8 40.55 7.33 6.22
C GLY A 8 39.94 7.68 4.84
N PRO A 9 40.45 7.08 3.74
CA PRO A 9 39.95 7.39 2.40
C PRO A 9 38.44 7.15 2.29
N VAL A 10 37.71 8.11 1.74
CA VAL A 10 36.26 8.04 1.56
C VAL A 10 35.92 6.92 0.57
N SER A 11 35.08 5.99 0.99
CA SER A 11 34.65 4.88 0.12
C SER A 11 33.78 5.38 -1.03
N THR A 12 33.72 4.58 -2.11
CA THR A 12 32.88 4.90 -3.28
C THR A 12 31.39 4.98 -2.92
N SER A 13 30.92 4.13 -2.02
CA SER A 13 29.56 4.17 -1.46
C SER A 13 29.28 5.47 -0.69
N GLN A 14 30.21 5.93 0.14
CA GLN A 14 30.08 7.20 0.86
C GLN A 14 30.05 8.40 -0.09
N LEU A 15 30.89 8.41 -1.13
CA LEU A 15 30.86 9.45 -2.17
C LEU A 15 29.51 9.48 -2.89
N ALA A 16 28.96 8.32 -3.26
CA ALA A 16 27.64 8.22 -3.88
C ALA A 16 26.56 8.85 -2.98
N HIS A 17 26.59 8.54 -1.69
CA HIS A 17 25.68 9.12 -0.71
C HIS A 17 25.86 10.63 -0.56
N CYS A 18 27.10 11.14 -0.44
CA CYS A 18 27.37 12.58 -0.39
C CYS A 18 26.81 13.33 -1.62
N TYR A 19 26.96 12.77 -2.83
CA TYR A 19 26.39 13.37 -4.03
C TYR A 19 24.86 13.39 -4.03
N VAL A 20 24.22 12.32 -3.54
CA VAL A 20 22.76 12.29 -3.34
C VAL A 20 22.33 13.35 -2.33
N MET A 21 23.06 13.48 -1.22
CA MET A 21 22.79 14.51 -0.22
C MET A 21 22.90 15.93 -0.78
N LEU A 22 23.91 16.21 -1.60
CA LEU A 22 24.02 17.49 -2.31
C LEU A 22 22.84 17.70 -3.27
N ALA A 23 22.47 16.68 -4.04
CA ALA A 23 21.33 16.76 -4.96
C ALA A 23 20.00 17.05 -4.22
N LEU A 24 19.82 16.46 -3.03
CA LEU A 24 18.69 16.70 -2.15
C LEU A 24 18.63 18.16 -1.68
N GLN A 25 19.73 18.68 -1.13
CA GLN A 25 19.80 20.05 -0.63
C GLN A 25 19.60 21.08 -1.75
N LEU A 26 20.26 20.89 -2.89
CA LEU A 26 20.09 21.77 -4.04
C LEU A 26 18.67 21.77 -4.57
N LYS A 27 17.99 20.62 -4.57
CA LYS A 27 16.59 20.54 -4.99
C LYS A 27 15.65 21.33 -4.07
N GLN A 28 15.96 21.41 -2.78
CA GLN A 28 15.17 22.17 -1.79
C GLN A 28 15.44 23.67 -1.87
N CYS A 29 16.71 24.06 -2.03
CA CYS A 29 17.09 25.47 -1.98
C CYS A 29 16.91 26.21 -3.32
N LEU A 30 16.90 25.50 -4.45
CA LEU A 30 16.93 26.13 -5.77
C LEU A 30 15.54 26.20 -6.44
N PRO A 31 15.22 27.32 -7.12
CA PRO A 31 14.03 27.42 -7.95
C PRO A 31 14.09 26.43 -9.13
N SER A 32 12.93 26.16 -9.75
CA SER A 32 12.77 25.16 -10.82
C SER A 32 13.77 25.31 -11.98
N LEU A 33 14.13 26.55 -12.34
CA LEU A 33 15.09 26.86 -13.41
C LEU A 33 16.50 26.31 -13.14
N LEU A 34 16.91 26.22 -11.87
CA LEU A 34 18.26 25.82 -11.46
C LEU A 34 18.34 24.35 -11.01
N GLN A 35 17.26 23.58 -11.18
CA GLN A 35 17.20 22.15 -10.83
C GLN A 35 18.14 21.27 -11.67
N PHE A 36 18.75 21.82 -12.73
CA PHE A 36 19.85 21.17 -13.45
C PHE A 36 21.01 20.76 -12.52
N PHE A 37 21.35 21.58 -11.52
CA PHE A 37 22.41 21.23 -10.56
C PHE A 37 22.07 19.97 -9.76
N SER A 38 20.82 19.88 -9.26
CA SER A 38 20.33 18.67 -8.59
C SER A 38 20.42 17.44 -9.50
N ARG A 39 20.01 17.57 -10.77
CA ARG A 39 20.13 16.49 -11.78
C ARG A 39 21.58 16.05 -11.98
N TYR A 40 22.50 17.01 -12.12
CA TYR A 40 23.92 16.74 -12.31
C TYR A 40 24.51 15.95 -11.13
N TYR A 41 24.27 16.39 -9.90
CA TYR A 41 24.79 15.70 -8.71
C TYR A 41 24.13 14.35 -8.48
N LEU A 42 22.83 14.21 -8.77
CA LEU A 42 22.15 12.91 -8.72
C LEU A 42 22.73 11.93 -9.76
N SER A 43 22.99 12.41 -10.99
CA SER A 43 23.66 11.62 -12.04
C SER A 43 25.07 11.21 -11.62
N SER A 44 25.81 12.12 -10.98
CA SER A 44 27.14 11.83 -10.45
C SER A 44 27.08 10.75 -9.36
N GLY A 45 26.16 10.90 -8.39
CA GLY A 45 25.90 9.88 -7.36
C GLY A 45 25.57 8.52 -7.96
N ARG A 46 24.77 8.47 -9.02
CA ARG A 46 24.46 7.22 -9.75
C ARG A 46 25.69 6.57 -10.37
N ALA A 47 26.62 7.35 -10.94
CA ALA A 47 27.86 6.82 -11.51
C ALA A 47 28.78 6.19 -10.44
N PHE A 48 28.82 6.77 -9.23
CA PHE A 48 29.54 6.15 -8.11
C PHE A 48 28.80 4.95 -7.53
N TYR A 49 27.47 5.01 -7.42
CA TYR A 49 26.64 3.87 -7.02
C TYR A 49 26.84 2.65 -7.90
N GLN A 50 26.95 2.82 -9.23
CA GLN A 50 27.19 1.72 -10.16
C GLN A 50 28.52 1.00 -9.93
N LYS A 51 29.53 1.71 -9.40
CA LYS A 51 30.82 1.12 -9.05
C LYS A 51 30.75 0.33 -7.75
N GLN A 52 29.93 0.78 -6.79
CA GLN A 52 29.72 0.12 -5.51
C GLN A 52 28.26 0.30 -5.03
N PRO A 53 27.35 -0.62 -5.39
CA PRO A 53 25.95 -0.54 -4.99
C PRO A 53 25.77 -0.63 -3.48
N CYS A 54 24.77 0.07 -2.96
CA CYS A 54 24.38 0.03 -1.55
C CYS A 54 22.85 0.02 -1.37
N ASN A 55 22.35 -0.72 -0.38
CA ASN A 55 20.91 -0.93 -0.21
C ASN A 55 20.13 0.38 0.03
N HIS A 56 20.73 1.32 0.75
CA HIS A 56 20.10 2.59 1.10
C HIS A 56 19.75 3.47 -0.12
N LEU A 57 20.57 3.42 -1.19
CA LEU A 57 20.33 4.21 -2.41
C LEU A 57 19.59 3.42 -3.50
N GLN A 58 19.36 2.12 -3.32
CA GLN A 58 18.84 1.23 -4.37
C GLN A 58 17.49 1.70 -4.93
N TRP A 59 16.55 2.10 -4.06
CA TRP A 59 15.24 2.57 -4.49
C TRP A 59 15.35 3.84 -5.36
N LEU A 60 16.23 4.77 -4.99
CA LEU A 60 16.45 6.04 -5.69
C LEU A 60 17.17 5.83 -7.03
N MET A 61 18.06 4.85 -7.11
CA MET A 61 18.83 4.54 -8.32
C MET A 61 18.06 3.63 -9.30
N SER A 62 16.89 3.13 -8.90
CA SER A 62 15.95 2.47 -9.82
C SER A 62 15.43 3.45 -10.89
N PRO A 63 15.07 2.98 -12.09
CA PRO A 63 14.54 3.86 -13.14
C PRO A 63 13.31 4.67 -12.69
N TYR A 64 12.41 4.04 -11.93
CA TYR A 64 11.20 4.68 -11.43
C TYR A 64 11.50 5.66 -10.30
N GLY A 65 12.28 5.26 -9.29
CA GLY A 65 12.67 6.13 -8.18
C GLY A 65 13.47 7.36 -8.64
N TYR A 66 14.37 7.18 -9.61
CA TYR A 66 15.15 8.27 -10.20
C TYR A 66 14.24 9.28 -10.92
N LYS A 67 13.31 8.78 -11.76
CA LYS A 67 12.33 9.64 -12.45
C LYS A 67 11.39 10.33 -11.47
N TYR A 68 10.90 9.61 -10.47
CA TYR A 68 10.02 10.13 -9.43
C TYR A 68 10.71 11.28 -8.68
N PHE A 69 11.95 11.05 -8.25
CA PHE A 69 12.75 12.05 -7.55
C PHE A 69 12.90 13.33 -8.36
N LEU A 70 13.17 13.23 -9.66
CA LEU A 70 13.37 14.40 -10.52
C LEU A 70 12.07 15.14 -10.83
N SER A 71 10.97 14.41 -11.02
CA SER A 71 9.70 14.96 -11.49
C SER A 71 8.87 15.59 -10.38
N ASN A 72 8.98 15.08 -9.15
CA ASN A 72 8.15 15.54 -8.04
C ASN A 72 8.87 16.60 -7.18
N GLN A 73 8.09 17.52 -6.65
CA GLN A 73 8.52 18.36 -5.53
C GLN A 73 8.17 17.62 -4.23
N TRP A 74 9.07 17.71 -3.26
CA TRP A 74 8.92 17.10 -1.94
C TRP A 74 9.49 18.08 -0.92
N GLY A 75 9.19 17.93 0.36
CA GLY A 75 9.68 18.81 1.43
C GLY A 75 9.91 18.03 2.72
N TYR A 76 10.71 18.58 3.62
CA TYR A 76 11.06 17.93 4.89
C TYR A 76 10.07 18.24 6.04
N GLY A 77 8.81 18.52 5.71
CA GLY A 77 7.80 18.78 6.75
C GLY A 77 7.77 17.63 7.75
N LEU A 78 7.73 17.94 9.06
CA LEU A 78 7.67 16.98 10.16
C LEU A 78 6.45 16.08 9.96
N PRO A 79 6.58 14.85 9.42
CA PRO A 79 5.41 14.09 9.09
C PRO A 79 5.12 13.23 10.31
N GLN A 80 3.98 13.44 10.97
CA GLN A 80 3.52 12.51 12.00
C GLN A 80 3.56 11.09 11.42
N PRO A 81 4.05 10.08 12.15
CA PRO A 81 4.06 8.71 11.64
C PRO A 81 2.65 8.31 11.20
N THR A 82 2.52 7.73 10.02
CA THR A 82 1.23 7.22 9.52
C THR A 82 1.14 5.73 9.83
N VAL A 83 -0.07 5.18 9.78
CA VAL A 83 -0.31 3.74 9.84
C VAL A 83 0.42 2.94 8.76
N PHE A 84 0.93 3.62 7.71
CA PHE A 84 1.64 3.00 6.59
C PHE A 84 3.16 3.15 6.64
N THR A 85 3.67 4.31 7.06
CA THR A 85 5.11 4.60 7.02
C THR A 85 5.59 5.42 8.22
N SER A 86 6.85 5.21 8.58
CA SER A 86 7.61 6.03 9.52
C SER A 86 8.90 6.54 8.88
N VAL A 87 9.44 7.65 9.41
CA VAL A 87 10.82 8.07 9.12
C VAL A 87 11.76 7.15 9.89
N THR A 88 12.78 6.65 9.22
CA THR A 88 13.67 5.59 9.72
C THR A 88 14.87 6.18 10.44
N ASP A 89 15.40 7.27 9.88
CA ASP A 89 16.45 8.09 10.48
C ASP A 89 16.08 9.57 10.32
N PRO A 90 15.78 10.30 11.41
CA PRO A 90 15.44 11.72 11.33
C PRO A 90 16.64 12.62 11.03
N THR A 91 17.88 12.10 11.10
CA THR A 91 19.10 12.84 10.80
C THR A 91 19.50 12.76 9.33
N ASP A 92 18.90 11.84 8.59
CA ASP A 92 19.14 11.62 7.16
C ASP A 92 18.00 12.21 6.31
N PRO A 93 18.24 13.30 5.56
CA PRO A 93 17.24 13.86 4.66
C PRO A 93 16.74 12.89 3.59
N LEU A 94 17.52 11.88 3.18
CA LEU A 94 17.05 10.88 2.22
C LEU A 94 15.92 10.03 2.81
N SER A 95 15.95 9.75 4.11
CA SER A 95 14.91 9.00 4.82
C SER A 95 13.53 9.68 4.75
N PHE A 96 13.48 11.02 4.72
CA PHE A 96 12.23 11.76 4.50
C PHE A 96 11.70 11.58 3.07
N VAL A 97 12.57 11.68 2.07
CA VAL A 97 12.17 11.50 0.66
C VAL A 97 11.76 10.07 0.38
N ALA A 98 12.50 9.09 0.94
CA ALA A 98 12.17 7.68 0.86
C ALA A 98 10.79 7.40 1.48
N ARG A 99 10.43 8.09 2.57
CA ARG A 99 9.09 8.01 3.14
C ARG A 99 8.01 8.52 2.18
N ILE A 100 8.18 9.72 1.62
CA ILE A 100 7.22 10.30 0.67
C ILE A 100 7.06 9.40 -0.57
N TYR A 101 8.16 8.83 -1.06
CA TYR A 101 8.15 7.87 -2.16
C TYR A 101 7.33 6.61 -1.83
N ARG A 102 7.49 6.06 -0.62
CA ARG A 102 6.69 4.90 -0.17
C ARG A 102 5.21 5.23 -0.06
N GLU A 103 4.86 6.39 0.50
CA GLU A 103 3.46 6.85 0.57
C GLU A 103 2.83 6.98 -0.83
N HIS A 104 3.60 7.50 -1.81
CA HIS A 104 3.17 7.55 -3.21
C HIS A 104 2.92 6.16 -3.80
N LEU A 105 3.86 5.22 -3.59
CA LEU A 105 3.68 3.85 -4.05
C LEU A 105 2.45 3.19 -3.43
N LEU A 106 2.27 3.33 -2.11
CA LEU A 106 1.11 2.81 -1.39
C LEU A 106 -0.19 3.34 -1.97
N GLU A 107 -0.28 4.66 -2.19
CA GLU A 107 -1.46 5.27 -2.79
C GLU A 107 -1.75 4.72 -4.19
N ARG A 108 -0.72 4.53 -5.02
CA ARG A 108 -0.87 3.92 -6.35
C ARG A 108 -1.34 2.47 -6.28
N ILE A 109 -0.78 1.69 -5.36
CA ILE A 109 -1.15 0.29 -5.16
C ILE A 109 -2.61 0.18 -4.70
N PHE A 110 -2.98 0.92 -3.66
CA PHE A 110 -4.34 0.92 -3.13
C PHE A 110 -5.37 1.30 -4.19
N LYS A 111 -5.12 2.40 -4.93
CA LYS A 111 -6.00 2.81 -6.03
C LYS A 111 -6.14 1.71 -7.09
N ALA A 112 -5.03 1.08 -7.48
CA ALA A 112 -5.09 0.00 -8.46
C ALA A 112 -5.91 -1.19 -7.96
N LEU A 113 -5.76 -1.59 -6.69
CA LEU A 113 -6.48 -2.73 -6.11
C LEU A 113 -7.99 -2.50 -5.98
N VAL A 114 -8.42 -1.27 -5.64
CA VAL A 114 -9.85 -0.98 -5.37
C VAL A 114 -10.61 -0.37 -6.55
N THR A 115 -9.91 0.04 -7.61
CA THR A 115 -10.56 0.59 -8.80
C THR A 115 -10.89 -0.56 -9.76
N PRO A 116 -12.17 -0.73 -10.17
CA PRO A 116 -12.52 -1.72 -11.18
C PRO A 116 -11.77 -1.40 -12.48
N GLY A 117 -11.28 -2.43 -13.19
CA GLY A 117 -10.49 -2.26 -14.41
C GLY A 117 -11.24 -1.47 -15.49
N THR A 118 -11.00 -0.15 -15.56
CA THR A 118 -11.46 0.70 -16.66
C THR A 118 -10.32 0.84 -17.66
N THR A 119 -10.21 -0.12 -18.57
CA THR A 119 -9.59 0.16 -19.87
C THR A 119 -10.70 0.60 -20.80
N GLN A 120 -10.63 1.84 -21.32
CA GLN A 120 -11.35 2.19 -22.53
C GLN A 120 -10.78 1.36 -23.67
N GLU A 121 -11.42 0.23 -23.99
CA GLU A 121 -11.49 -0.26 -25.37
C GLU A 121 -12.99 -0.36 -25.73
N PRO A 122 -13.40 0.17 -26.90
CA PRO A 122 -14.80 0.12 -27.30
C PRO A 122 -15.17 -1.32 -27.68
N ALA A 123 -16.08 -1.90 -26.89
CA ALA A 123 -17.03 -2.97 -27.20
C ALA A 123 -16.56 -4.13 -28.11
N ALA A 124 -16.32 -5.29 -27.49
CA ALA A 124 -16.96 -6.54 -27.89
C ALA A 124 -16.80 -7.59 -26.78
N ASP A 125 -17.88 -8.34 -26.57
CA ASP A 125 -18.01 -9.60 -25.82
C ASP A 125 -18.46 -9.54 -24.34
N GLU A 126 -19.69 -10.04 -24.13
CA GLU A 126 -20.27 -10.41 -22.84
C GLU A 126 -19.49 -11.60 -22.26
N GLY A 127 -18.90 -11.42 -21.07
CA GLY A 127 -18.45 -12.56 -20.26
C GLY A 127 -17.08 -12.43 -19.58
N SER A 128 -16.25 -11.45 -19.92
CA SER A 128 -14.95 -11.30 -19.25
C SER A 128 -15.03 -10.31 -18.08
N ILE A 129 -14.84 -10.81 -16.86
CA ILE A 129 -14.57 -10.02 -15.65
C ILE A 129 -13.45 -9.02 -15.98
N LYS A 130 -13.79 -7.74 -15.99
CA LYS A 130 -12.90 -6.63 -16.39
C LYS A 130 -11.71 -6.58 -15.43
N ARG A 131 -10.52 -6.92 -15.93
CA ARG A 131 -9.29 -7.03 -15.14
C ARG A 131 -8.77 -5.64 -14.75
N CYS A 132 -8.45 -5.49 -13.47
CA CYS A 132 -7.56 -4.45 -12.92
C CYS A 132 -6.27 -4.33 -13.78
N PRO A 133 -5.60 -3.15 -13.86
CA PRO A 133 -4.24 -3.04 -14.40
C PRO A 133 -3.22 -3.79 -13.51
N THR A 134 -3.29 -5.12 -13.53
CA THR A 134 -2.50 -6.06 -12.73
C THR A 134 -0.97 -5.98 -12.93
N PRO A 135 -0.40 -5.69 -14.12
CA PRO A 135 1.06 -5.60 -14.22
C PRO A 135 1.61 -4.34 -13.53
N GLU A 136 0.84 -3.25 -13.49
CA GLU A 136 1.27 -2.01 -12.85
C GLU A 136 1.27 -2.13 -11.33
N VAL A 137 0.22 -2.72 -10.74
CA VAL A 137 0.13 -2.88 -9.28
C VAL A 137 1.27 -3.74 -8.73
N LEU A 138 1.58 -4.87 -9.39
CA LEU A 138 2.69 -5.74 -9.02
C LEU A 138 4.04 -5.02 -9.12
N THR A 139 4.20 -4.14 -10.12
CA THR A 139 5.42 -3.33 -10.26
C THR A 139 5.57 -2.36 -9.09
N TYR A 140 4.51 -1.66 -8.69
CA TYR A 140 4.56 -0.74 -7.55
C TYR A 140 4.79 -1.47 -6.23
N ILE A 141 4.17 -2.65 -6.04
CA ILE A 141 4.40 -3.49 -4.85
C ILE A 141 5.86 -3.93 -4.76
N LYS A 142 6.46 -4.36 -5.87
CA LYS A 142 7.88 -4.71 -5.93
C LYS A 142 8.78 -3.52 -5.56
N LEU A 143 8.52 -2.35 -6.14
CA LEU A 143 9.25 -1.12 -5.81
C LEU A 143 9.14 -0.74 -4.33
N LEU A 144 7.98 -1.02 -3.70
CA LEU A 144 7.75 -0.78 -2.28
C LEU A 144 8.54 -1.79 -1.42
N ALA A 145 8.52 -3.07 -1.79
CA ALA A 145 9.24 -4.14 -1.09
C ALA A 145 10.76 -4.00 -1.16
N ASP A 146 11.29 -3.52 -2.30
CA ASP A 146 12.71 -3.23 -2.50
C ASP A 146 13.18 -2.00 -1.68
N CYS A 147 12.25 -1.22 -1.14
CA CYS A 147 12.55 -0.11 -0.24
C CYS A 147 12.75 -0.63 1.19
N HIS A 148 13.91 -1.25 1.47
CA HIS A 148 14.25 -1.94 2.73
C HIS A 148 14.40 -1.04 3.98
N CYS A 149 13.77 0.13 4.04
CA CYS A 149 14.02 1.09 5.10
C CYS A 149 13.09 0.94 6.31
N CYS A 150 11.86 0.42 6.15
CA CYS A 150 10.85 0.47 7.21
C CYS A 150 9.99 -0.80 7.25
N GLU A 151 9.94 -1.43 8.42
CA GLU A 151 9.16 -2.63 8.72
C GLU A 151 7.68 -2.45 8.38
N ARG A 152 7.10 -1.28 8.70
CA ARG A 152 5.68 -0.98 8.46
C ARG A 152 5.32 -1.01 6.99
N SER A 153 6.11 -0.35 6.13
CA SER A 153 5.89 -0.41 4.69
C SER A 153 6.15 -1.79 4.10
N ALA A 154 7.09 -2.56 4.65
CA ALA A 154 7.36 -3.92 4.21
C ALA A 154 6.20 -4.88 4.54
N TRP A 155 5.57 -4.69 5.71
CA TRP A 155 4.36 -5.42 6.08
C TRP A 155 3.20 -5.09 5.13
N TRP A 156 2.93 -3.79 4.89
CA TRP A 156 1.92 -3.37 3.92
C TRP A 156 2.22 -3.90 2.51
N ALA A 157 3.47 -3.88 2.05
CA ALA A 157 3.84 -4.47 0.76
C ALA A 157 3.49 -5.97 0.69
N SER A 158 3.74 -6.72 1.77
CA SER A 158 3.42 -8.14 1.84
C SER A 158 1.91 -8.39 1.81
N LEU A 159 1.13 -7.61 2.57
CA LEU A 159 -0.33 -7.67 2.57
C LEU A 159 -0.91 -7.32 1.18
N LEU A 160 -0.44 -6.24 0.56
CA LEU A 160 -0.93 -5.79 -0.74
C LEU A 160 -0.52 -6.76 -1.86
N GLN A 161 0.61 -7.44 -1.71
CA GLN A 161 0.99 -8.55 -2.59
C GLN A 161 0.04 -9.75 -2.43
N VAL A 162 -0.37 -10.08 -1.20
CA VAL A 162 -1.42 -11.10 -0.99
C VAL A 162 -2.72 -10.68 -1.66
N ALA A 163 -3.14 -9.42 -1.50
CA ALA A 163 -4.33 -8.87 -2.15
C ALA A 163 -4.27 -9.04 -3.67
N ALA A 164 -3.15 -8.67 -4.29
CA ALA A 164 -2.93 -8.82 -5.73
C ALA A 164 -2.94 -10.29 -6.16
N ASN A 165 -2.33 -11.19 -5.39
CA ASN A 165 -2.31 -12.62 -5.69
C ASN A 165 -3.71 -13.24 -5.59
N TRP A 166 -4.54 -12.84 -4.62
CA TRP A 166 -5.93 -13.26 -4.55
C TRP A 166 -6.73 -12.80 -5.78
N LEU A 167 -6.55 -11.55 -6.23
CA LEU A 167 -7.18 -11.05 -7.45
C LEU A 167 -6.72 -11.79 -8.72
N LEU A 168 -5.49 -12.31 -8.72
CA LEU A 168 -4.91 -13.07 -9.83
C LEU A 168 -5.16 -14.58 -9.72
N SER A 169 -5.85 -15.04 -8.66
CA SER A 169 -6.02 -16.46 -8.33
C SER A 169 -4.68 -17.22 -8.22
N GLU A 170 -3.62 -16.53 -7.79
CA GLU A 170 -2.29 -17.08 -7.53
C GLU A 170 -2.15 -17.52 -6.06
N ASP A 171 -2.99 -18.47 -5.63
CA ASP A 171 -3.14 -18.85 -4.21
C ASP A 171 -1.82 -19.30 -3.57
N ALA A 172 -1.03 -20.11 -4.28
CA ALA A 172 0.28 -20.57 -3.80
C ALA A 172 1.27 -19.41 -3.59
N ALA A 173 1.16 -18.32 -4.35
CA ALA A 173 1.98 -17.13 -4.15
C ALA A 173 1.49 -16.30 -2.96
N ALA A 174 0.17 -16.22 -2.75
CA ALA A 174 -0.43 -15.59 -1.57
C ALA A 174 -0.01 -16.31 -0.28
N GLU A 175 -0.11 -17.64 -0.25
CA GLU A 175 0.19 -18.46 0.92
C GLU A 175 1.62 -18.29 1.45
N ARG A 176 2.59 -18.13 0.54
CA ARG A 176 4.00 -17.88 0.90
C ARG A 176 4.21 -16.61 1.70
N LEU A 177 3.29 -15.66 1.62
CA LEU A 177 3.37 -14.36 2.28
C LEU A 177 2.58 -14.29 3.58
N TYR A 178 1.71 -15.26 3.86
CA TYR A 178 0.89 -15.28 5.08
C TYR A 178 1.71 -15.12 6.37
N PRO A 179 2.88 -15.79 6.56
CA PRO A 179 3.65 -15.61 7.79
C PRO A 179 4.12 -14.16 8.03
N ARG A 180 4.36 -13.40 6.96
CA ARG A 180 4.75 -11.98 7.06
C ARG A 180 3.55 -11.11 7.42
N VAL A 181 2.39 -11.40 6.84
CA VAL A 181 1.15 -10.66 7.12
C VAL A 181 0.67 -10.93 8.55
N GLU A 182 0.84 -12.17 9.04
CA GLU A 182 0.44 -12.58 10.40
C GLU A 182 1.27 -11.95 11.52
N ALA A 183 2.37 -11.28 11.19
CA ALA A 183 3.23 -10.52 12.11
C ALA A 183 3.13 -9.00 11.84
N PRO A 184 2.02 -8.34 12.20
CA PRO A 184 1.87 -6.90 12.00
C PRO A 184 2.81 -6.08 12.90
N PRO A 185 3.34 -4.95 12.41
CA PRO A 185 4.20 -4.07 13.18
C PRO A 185 3.42 -3.38 14.32
N ALA A 186 4.10 -3.07 15.43
CA ALA A 186 3.51 -2.29 16.52
C ALA A 186 3.55 -0.76 16.25
N PRO A 187 2.64 0.04 16.85
CA PRO A 187 1.42 -0.38 17.55
C PRO A 187 0.31 -0.80 16.57
N GLN A 188 -0.61 -1.66 17.02
CA GLN A 188 -1.77 -2.08 16.22
C GLN A 188 -2.88 -1.03 16.29
N GLU A 189 -2.78 -0.04 15.41
CA GLU A 189 -3.81 0.97 15.17
C GLU A 189 -5.15 0.32 14.73
N PRO A 190 -6.31 0.98 14.94
CA PRO A 190 -7.63 0.42 14.61
C PRO A 190 -7.73 -0.13 13.17
N LEU A 191 -7.15 0.57 12.19
CA LEU A 191 -7.10 0.11 10.80
C LEU A 191 -6.35 -1.22 10.66
N VAL A 192 -5.18 -1.36 11.30
CA VAL A 192 -4.38 -2.59 11.24
C VAL A 192 -5.14 -3.77 11.83
N ARG A 193 -5.85 -3.57 12.95
CA ARG A 193 -6.69 -4.64 13.55
C ARG A 193 -7.80 -5.08 12.61
N THR A 194 -8.46 -4.12 11.97
CA THR A 194 -9.54 -4.38 11.00
C THR A 194 -9.02 -5.17 9.81
N VAL A 195 -7.91 -4.74 9.22
CA VAL A 195 -7.23 -5.41 8.12
C VAL A 195 -6.84 -6.84 8.51
N MET A 196 -6.28 -7.02 9.71
CA MET A 196 -5.87 -8.34 10.21
C MET A 196 -7.04 -9.29 10.44
N ALA A 197 -8.15 -8.81 11.02
CA ALA A 197 -9.35 -9.62 11.21
C ALA A 197 -9.92 -10.08 9.87
N THR A 198 -10.03 -9.16 8.91
CA THR A 198 -10.58 -9.43 7.58
C THR A 198 -9.65 -10.33 6.75
N PHE A 199 -8.33 -10.11 6.82
CA PHE A 199 -7.34 -10.99 6.21
C PHE A 199 -7.46 -12.42 6.71
N ARG A 200 -7.57 -12.62 8.04
CA ARG A 200 -7.71 -13.96 8.63
C ARG A 200 -9.01 -14.64 8.22
N LEU A 201 -10.11 -13.90 8.23
CA LEU A 201 -11.41 -14.37 7.76
C LEU A 201 -11.34 -14.84 6.31
N ARG A 202 -10.84 -13.98 5.41
CA ARG A 202 -10.74 -14.29 3.99
C ARG A 202 -9.78 -15.44 3.72
N LYS A 203 -8.63 -15.47 4.40
CA LYS A 203 -7.69 -16.60 4.35
C LYS A 203 -8.37 -17.92 4.75
N ALA A 204 -9.20 -17.93 5.79
CA ALA A 204 -9.92 -19.13 6.22
C ALA A 204 -10.96 -19.57 5.19
N ALA A 205 -11.72 -18.61 4.63
CA ALA A 205 -12.72 -18.87 3.59
C ALA A 205 -12.12 -19.40 2.28
N LEU A 206 -10.91 -18.95 1.90
CA LEU A 206 -10.19 -19.39 0.71
C LEU A 206 -9.37 -20.67 0.90
N SER A 207 -9.35 -21.24 2.11
CA SER A 207 -8.55 -22.45 2.38
C SER A 207 -9.12 -23.67 1.65
N SER A 208 -8.27 -24.67 1.34
CA SER A 208 -8.72 -25.88 0.63
C SER A 208 -9.78 -26.69 1.39
N ASN A 209 -9.84 -26.54 2.71
CA ASN A 209 -10.86 -27.13 3.58
C ASN A 209 -11.42 -26.00 4.47
N PRO A 210 -12.33 -25.17 3.93
CA PRO A 210 -12.82 -24.02 4.66
C PRO A 210 -13.66 -24.47 5.87
N PRO A 211 -13.57 -23.77 7.01
CA PRO A 211 -14.53 -23.94 8.10
C PRO A 211 -15.96 -23.66 7.60
N SER A 212 -16.96 -24.27 8.23
CA SER A 212 -18.34 -24.08 7.82
C SER A 212 -18.77 -22.61 7.89
N ALA A 213 -19.68 -22.20 7.00
CA ALA A 213 -20.21 -20.84 7.00
C ALA A 213 -20.77 -20.41 8.38
N HIS A 214 -21.37 -21.31 9.16
CA HIS A 214 -21.83 -21.03 10.53
C HIS A 214 -20.70 -20.59 11.48
N SER A 215 -19.47 -21.05 11.26
CA SER A 215 -18.31 -20.66 12.07
C SER A 215 -17.64 -19.35 11.59
N LEU A 216 -17.73 -19.06 10.30
CA LEU A 216 -17.09 -17.89 9.69
C LEU A 216 -17.98 -16.63 9.75
N LEU A 217 -19.30 -16.77 9.71
CA LEU A 217 -20.23 -15.63 9.79
C LEU A 217 -20.02 -14.75 11.05
N PRO A 218 -19.90 -15.31 12.28
CA PRO A 218 -19.61 -14.49 13.46
C PRO A 218 -18.26 -13.75 13.39
N LEU A 219 -17.25 -14.35 12.74
CA LEU A 219 -15.96 -13.70 12.51
C LEU A 219 -16.09 -12.55 11.51
N SER A 220 -16.95 -12.71 10.50
CA SER A 220 -17.32 -11.65 9.57
C SER A 220 -17.98 -10.48 10.28
N ASP A 221 -18.93 -10.74 11.18
CA ASP A 221 -19.62 -9.69 11.95
C ASP A 221 -18.67 -8.94 12.87
N ALA A 222 -17.75 -9.65 13.54
CA ALA A 222 -16.70 -9.03 14.33
C ALA A 222 -15.77 -8.16 13.48
N ALA A 223 -15.40 -8.60 12.27
CA ALA A 223 -14.57 -7.83 11.36
C ALA A 223 -15.30 -6.57 10.83
N SER A 224 -16.60 -6.67 10.52
CA SER A 224 -17.43 -5.52 10.16
C SER A 224 -17.55 -4.51 11.29
N GLN A 225 -17.66 -4.96 12.54
CA GLN A 225 -17.66 -4.07 13.70
C GLN A 225 -16.33 -3.31 13.83
N LEU A 226 -15.19 -4.00 13.67
CA LEU A 226 -13.87 -3.34 13.68
C LEU A 226 -13.75 -2.30 12.56
N LEU A 227 -14.31 -2.55 11.38
CA LEU A 227 -14.34 -1.58 10.28
C LEU A 227 -15.15 -0.34 10.67
N GLN A 228 -16.32 -0.51 11.26
CA GLN A 228 -17.13 0.61 11.75
C GLN A 228 -16.42 1.42 12.83
N GLU A 229 -15.71 0.76 13.74
CA GLU A 229 -14.87 1.43 14.75
C GLU A 229 -13.75 2.24 14.08
N SER A 230 -13.05 1.68 13.10
CA SER A 230 -12.02 2.39 12.33
C SER A 230 -12.59 3.63 11.63
N LEU A 231 -13.75 3.51 10.99
CA LEU A 231 -14.42 4.63 10.32
C LEU A 231 -14.86 5.70 11.32
N THR A 232 -15.23 5.31 12.53
CA THR A 232 -15.66 6.23 13.60
C THR A 232 -14.49 7.06 14.12
N VAL A 233 -13.29 6.47 14.24
CA VAL A 233 -12.07 7.21 14.55
C VAL A 233 -11.78 8.26 13.47
N ASP A 234 -12.00 7.91 12.21
CA ASP A 234 -11.79 8.84 11.10
C ASP A 234 -12.75 10.03 11.14
N ALA A 235 -14.00 9.87 11.59
CA ALA A 235 -14.94 11.00 11.69
C ALA A 235 -14.51 12.09 12.68
N CYS A 236 -13.59 11.81 13.59
CA CYS A 236 -13.03 12.82 14.49
C CYS A 236 -12.01 13.74 13.79
N HIS A 237 -11.50 13.34 12.61
CA HIS A 237 -10.46 14.04 11.87
C HIS A 237 -10.77 14.04 10.36
N LYS A 238 -9.91 14.63 9.52
CA LYS A 238 -10.01 14.43 8.07
C LYS A 238 -9.26 13.14 7.72
N PRO A 239 -9.92 12.07 7.25
CA PRO A 239 -9.24 10.83 6.96
C PRO A 239 -8.21 11.00 5.83
N ASP A 240 -7.06 10.35 5.99
CA ASP A 240 -6.09 10.21 4.91
C ASP A 240 -6.72 9.35 3.81
N THR A 241 -6.62 9.78 2.55
CA THR A 241 -7.09 9.03 1.39
C THR A 241 -6.63 7.58 1.37
N LYS A 242 -5.39 7.28 1.78
CA LYS A 242 -4.87 5.91 1.84
C LYS A 242 -5.56 5.07 2.91
N VAL A 243 -5.97 5.68 4.03
CA VAL A 243 -6.79 5.01 5.06
C VAL A 243 -8.15 4.62 4.48
N LEU A 244 -8.81 5.56 3.77
CA LEU A 244 -10.09 5.28 3.10
C LEU A 244 -9.95 4.17 2.05
N LEU A 245 -8.88 4.18 1.24
CA LEU A 245 -8.66 3.12 0.24
C LEU A 245 -8.36 1.77 0.88
N ALA A 246 -7.64 1.72 2.01
CA ALA A 246 -7.42 0.50 2.76
C ALA A 246 -8.73 -0.04 3.38
N GLN A 247 -9.58 0.84 3.89
CA GLN A 247 -10.91 0.49 4.40
C GLN A 247 -11.83 0.01 3.28
N LEU A 248 -11.74 0.62 2.08
CA LEU A 248 -12.47 0.17 0.90
C LEU A 248 -12.07 -1.25 0.51
N LEU A 249 -10.76 -1.55 0.48
CA LEU A 249 -10.26 -2.90 0.23
C LEU A 249 -10.75 -3.92 1.27
N VAL A 250 -10.79 -3.53 2.54
CA VAL A 250 -11.36 -4.36 3.61
C VAL A 250 -12.85 -4.60 3.40
N CYS A 251 -13.61 -3.56 3.06
CA CYS A 251 -15.05 -3.66 2.82
C CYS A 251 -15.36 -4.57 1.63
N ASP A 252 -14.56 -4.46 0.56
CA ASP A 252 -14.61 -5.35 -0.59
C ASP A 252 -14.37 -6.81 -0.17
N TRP A 253 -13.34 -7.07 0.63
CA TRP A 253 -13.08 -8.42 1.15
C TRP A 253 -14.21 -8.98 2.02
N LEU A 254 -14.86 -8.14 2.85
CA LEU A 254 -16.00 -8.54 3.66
C LEU A 254 -17.19 -8.94 2.79
N LEU A 255 -17.56 -8.08 1.82
CA LEU A 255 -18.67 -8.31 0.91
C LEU A 255 -18.45 -9.56 0.05
N GLU A 256 -17.26 -9.73 -0.51
CA GLU A 256 -16.91 -10.92 -1.28
C GLU A 256 -16.95 -12.18 -0.41
N THR A 257 -16.38 -12.13 0.80
CA THR A 257 -16.38 -13.30 1.69
C THR A 257 -17.80 -13.67 2.12
N ARG A 258 -18.63 -12.71 2.52
CA ARG A 258 -20.03 -12.98 2.88
C ARG A 258 -20.84 -13.52 1.71
N THR A 259 -20.60 -13.02 0.50
CA THR A 259 -21.22 -13.55 -0.72
C THR A 259 -20.86 -15.02 -0.91
N ALA A 260 -19.57 -15.36 -0.82
CA ALA A 260 -19.13 -16.75 -0.95
C ALA A 260 -19.73 -17.67 0.14
N LEU A 261 -19.80 -17.21 1.40
CA LEU A 261 -20.42 -17.99 2.49
C LEU A 261 -21.93 -18.19 2.30
N TRP A 262 -22.62 -17.20 1.73
CA TRP A 262 -24.04 -17.31 1.40
C TRP A 262 -24.27 -18.28 0.23
N GLU A 263 -23.42 -18.24 -0.80
CA GLU A 263 -23.48 -19.17 -1.93
C GLU A 263 -23.23 -20.62 -1.49
N GLU A 264 -22.30 -20.87 -0.56
CA GLU A 264 -22.04 -22.19 0.02
C GLU A 264 -23.29 -22.79 0.70
N GLN A 265 -24.12 -21.96 1.32
CA GLN A 265 -25.36 -22.37 1.96
C GLN A 265 -26.51 -22.63 0.95
N GLY A 266 -26.20 -22.62 -0.35
CA GLY A 266 -27.14 -22.86 -1.44
C GLY A 266 -27.79 -21.59 -2.00
N GLY A 267 -27.30 -20.40 -1.62
CA GLY A 267 -27.65 -19.13 -2.24
C GLY A 267 -29.16 -18.94 -2.42
N SER A 268 -29.57 -18.46 -3.60
CA SER A 268 -30.99 -18.28 -3.93
C SER A 268 -31.79 -19.59 -4.01
N ALA A 269 -31.14 -20.75 -4.12
CA ALA A 269 -31.83 -22.04 -4.18
C ALA A 269 -32.45 -22.43 -2.82
N GLN A 270 -31.95 -21.89 -1.72
CA GLN A 270 -32.52 -22.05 -0.37
C GLN A 270 -33.53 -20.96 0.01
N GLY A 271 -33.90 -20.10 -0.95
CA GLY A 271 -34.83 -19.00 -0.73
C GLY A 271 -34.13 -17.68 -0.40
N PRO A 272 -34.85 -16.72 0.19
CA PRO A 272 -34.29 -15.40 0.51
C PRO A 272 -33.19 -15.50 1.58
N VAL A 273 -32.25 -14.55 1.55
CA VAL A 273 -31.17 -14.42 2.54
C VAL A 273 -31.78 -14.35 3.95
N SER A 274 -31.19 -15.10 4.90
CA SER A 274 -31.61 -15.07 6.30
C SER A 274 -31.51 -13.66 6.90
N SER A 275 -32.35 -13.35 7.89
CA SER A 275 -32.34 -12.02 8.53
C SER A 275 -30.97 -11.66 9.11
N ASP A 276 -30.28 -12.64 9.70
CA ASP A 276 -28.96 -12.44 10.31
C ASP A 276 -27.90 -12.10 9.24
N GLN A 277 -27.86 -12.85 8.14
CA GLN A 277 -26.93 -12.56 7.03
C GLN A 277 -27.25 -11.23 6.37
N LEU A 278 -28.53 -10.91 6.18
CA LEU A 278 -28.95 -9.65 5.60
C LEU A 278 -28.46 -8.46 6.44
N SER A 279 -28.51 -8.57 7.77
CA SER A 279 -27.99 -7.53 8.67
C SER A 279 -26.48 -7.31 8.49
N GLY A 280 -25.71 -8.39 8.29
CA GLY A 280 -24.28 -8.32 7.99
C GLY A 280 -23.98 -7.62 6.67
N PHE A 281 -24.71 -7.97 5.59
CA PHE A 281 -24.59 -7.27 4.30
C PHE A 281 -24.96 -5.77 4.42
N GLN A 282 -26.03 -5.44 5.14
CA GLN A 282 -26.43 -4.05 5.35
C GLN A 282 -25.37 -3.25 6.12
N ALA A 283 -24.71 -3.86 7.11
CA ALA A 283 -23.62 -3.23 7.86
C ALA A 283 -22.41 -2.92 6.96
N ASP A 284 -22.04 -3.85 6.08
CA ASP A 284 -20.92 -3.67 5.15
C ASP A 284 -21.25 -2.64 4.07
N LEU A 285 -22.45 -2.72 3.47
CA LEU A 285 -22.91 -1.73 2.49
C LEU A 285 -23.02 -0.32 3.08
N SER A 286 -23.42 -0.21 4.35
CA SER A 286 -23.43 1.08 5.06
C SER A 286 -22.01 1.64 5.23
N SER A 287 -21.05 0.76 5.52
CA SER A 287 -19.62 1.12 5.61
C SER A 287 -19.08 1.56 4.25
N LEU A 288 -19.43 0.84 3.17
CA LEU A 288 -19.08 1.20 1.80
C LEU A 288 -19.62 2.59 1.41
N CYS A 289 -20.90 2.85 1.70
CA CYS A 289 -21.52 4.15 1.46
C CYS A 289 -20.78 5.27 2.20
N ARG A 290 -20.40 5.05 3.47
CA ARG A 290 -19.64 6.02 4.26
C ARG A 290 -18.24 6.28 3.67
N ILE A 291 -17.52 5.24 3.29
CA ILE A 291 -16.18 5.35 2.68
C ILE A 291 -16.25 6.13 1.36
N THR A 292 -17.23 5.81 0.51
CA THR A 292 -17.38 6.44 -0.81
C THR A 292 -17.82 7.90 -0.75
N GLN A 293 -18.54 8.31 0.29
CA GLN A 293 -18.89 9.72 0.53
C GLN A 293 -17.67 10.57 0.90
N GLU A 294 -16.70 10.00 1.62
CA GLU A 294 -15.48 10.69 2.05
C GLU A 294 -14.35 10.64 1.01
N LEU A 295 -14.39 9.66 0.08
CA LEU A 295 -13.40 9.54 -0.98
C LEU A 295 -13.51 10.73 -1.95
N PRO A 296 -12.40 11.43 -2.25
CA PRO A 296 -12.41 12.51 -3.22
C PRO A 296 -12.94 12.01 -4.58
N VAL A 297 -13.96 12.69 -5.12
CA VAL A 297 -14.62 12.35 -6.40
C VAL A 297 -13.62 12.17 -7.55
N GLN A 298 -12.49 12.88 -7.51
CA GLN A 298 -11.39 12.80 -8.47
C GLN A 298 -10.74 11.40 -8.56
N LEU A 299 -10.90 10.56 -7.53
CA LEU A 299 -10.39 9.18 -7.50
C LEU A 299 -11.32 8.19 -8.19
N LEU A 300 -12.62 8.47 -8.21
CA LEU A 300 -13.63 7.68 -8.92
C LEU A 300 -13.68 8.02 -10.42
N GLN A 301 -12.92 9.04 -10.86
CA GLN A 301 -12.93 9.57 -12.23
C GLN A 301 -11.60 9.48 -12.96
N LEU A 302 -10.63 8.69 -12.48
CA LEU A 302 -9.35 8.53 -13.20
C LEU A 302 -9.53 7.63 -14.45
N ASN A 303 -9.98 8.28 -15.52
CA ASN A 303 -9.67 7.98 -16.92
C ASN A 303 -8.34 8.66 -17.30
#